data_AF-M4Z9L2-F1
#
_entry.id   AF-M4Z9L2-F1
#
_cell.length_a   1.000
_cell.length_b   1.000
_cell.length_c   1.000
_cell.angle_alpha   90.00
_cell.angle_beta   90.00
_cell.angle_gamma   90.00
#
_symmetry.space_group_name_H-M   'P 1'
#
loop_
_entity.id
_entity.type
_entity.pdbx_description
1 polymer ?
#
loop_
_entity_poly.entity_id
_entity_poly.type
_entity_poly.pdbx_seq_one_letter_code
_entity_poly.pdbx_strand_id
1 'polypeptide(L)'
;MRLDRIGMAFVASILAGSAAAPAFAQSPYDGQWQVTIVTSSGSCEPTASSTLIVADGKISAAGANVSGSIGREGLVKVSINGAYANGQLSGNSGSGKWNGASAGIPCSGRWQASRM
;
A
#
# COMPACT_ATOMS: atom_id res chain seq x y z
N MET A 1 57.87 -54.45 5.99
CA MET A 1 57.81 -53.57 7.19
C MET A 1 56.89 -52.41 6.88
N ARG A 2 55.84 -52.24 7.68
CA ARG A 2 54.87 -51.12 7.63
C ARG A 2 55.51 -49.85 8.17
N LEU A 3 55.05 -48.70 7.69
CA LEU A 3 54.81 -47.44 8.42
C LEU A 3 54.29 -46.43 7.37
N ASP A 4 52.97 -46.32 7.18
CA ASP A 4 52.11 -45.36 7.87
C ASP A 4 52.51 -43.91 7.62
N ARG A 5 51.65 -43.17 6.89
CA ARG A 5 51.32 -41.76 7.18
C ARG A 5 50.13 -41.29 6.33
N ILE A 6 48.96 -41.46 6.95
CA ILE A 6 47.74 -40.71 6.68
C ILE A 6 48.05 -39.22 6.84
N GLY A 7 47.80 -38.44 5.79
CA GLY A 7 48.07 -37.01 5.75
C GLY A 7 46.89 -36.22 5.18
N MET A 8 45.82 -36.16 5.99
CA MET A 8 44.90 -35.03 6.17
C MET A 8 44.41 -34.26 4.92
N ALA A 9 43.14 -34.50 4.60
CA ALA A 9 42.32 -33.74 3.66
C ALA A 9 42.28 -32.23 4.00
N PHE A 10 42.32 -31.39 2.96
CA PHE A 10 41.84 -30.01 3.01
C PHE A 10 40.95 -29.76 1.78
N VAL A 11 39.66 -30.02 1.95
CA VAL A 11 38.63 -29.56 1.00
C VAL A 11 38.34 -28.10 1.38
N ALA A 12 38.90 -27.16 0.61
CA ALA A 12 38.60 -25.75 0.75
C ALA A 12 37.23 -25.47 0.09
N SER A 13 36.17 -25.57 0.86
CA SER A 13 34.83 -25.14 0.44
C SER A 13 34.77 -23.62 0.39
N ILE A 14 34.85 -23.06 -0.82
CA ILE A 14 34.60 -21.63 -1.07
C ILE A 14 33.10 -21.39 -0.83
N LEU A 15 32.76 -20.85 0.35
CA LEU A 15 31.44 -20.29 0.62
C LEU A 15 31.30 -19.00 -0.18
N ALA A 16 30.75 -19.11 -1.39
CA ALA A 16 30.28 -17.96 -2.15
C ALA A 16 29.12 -17.32 -1.39
N GLY A 17 29.40 -16.20 -0.71
CA GLY A 17 28.39 -15.38 -0.07
C GLY A 17 27.43 -14.84 -1.12
N SER A 18 26.22 -15.40 -1.18
CA SER A 18 25.12 -14.83 -1.93
C SER A 18 24.72 -13.52 -1.27
N ALA A 19 25.15 -12.40 -1.86
CA ALA A 19 24.62 -11.08 -1.53
C ALA A 19 23.14 -11.05 -1.96
N ALA A 20 22.24 -11.38 -1.03
CA ALA A 20 20.82 -11.18 -1.23
C ALA A 20 20.56 -9.67 -1.27
N ALA A 21 20.37 -9.12 -2.47
CA ALA A 21 19.85 -7.76 -2.61
C ALA A 21 18.49 -7.68 -1.90
N PRO A 22 18.19 -6.57 -1.20
CA PRO A 22 16.86 -6.40 -0.60
C PRO A 22 15.82 -6.42 -1.71
N ALA A 23 14.99 -7.47 -1.74
CA ALA A 23 13.81 -7.51 -2.58
C ALA A 23 12.78 -6.56 -1.96
N PHE A 24 12.55 -5.40 -2.58
CA PHE A 24 11.42 -4.55 -2.24
C PHE A 24 10.14 -5.33 -2.57
N ALA A 25 9.45 -5.80 -1.54
CA ALA A 25 8.19 -6.52 -1.70
C ALA A 25 7.11 -5.50 -2.06
N GLN A 26 6.93 -5.29 -3.36
CA GLN A 26 5.86 -4.46 -3.90
C GLN A 26 4.52 -4.93 -3.35
N SER A 27 3.72 -4.02 -2.78
CA SER A 27 2.42 -4.42 -2.26
C SER A 27 1.51 -4.84 -3.42
N PRO A 28 0.58 -5.80 -3.23
CA PRO A 28 -0.32 -6.25 -4.31
C PRO A 28 -1.12 -5.11 -4.95
N TYR A 29 -1.27 -3.99 -4.22
CA TYR A 29 -2.10 -2.85 -4.59
C TYR A 29 -1.30 -1.65 -5.11
N ASP A 30 0.02 -1.77 -5.27
CA ASP A 30 0.88 -0.66 -5.72
C ASP A 30 0.56 -0.23 -7.16
N GLY A 31 0.54 1.06 -7.44
CA GLY A 31 0.21 1.61 -8.75
C GLY A 31 -0.77 2.77 -8.68
N GLN A 32 -1.30 3.17 -9.84
CA GLN A 32 -2.20 4.31 -9.96
C GLN A 32 -3.66 3.86 -9.85
N TRP A 33 -4.44 4.63 -9.08
CA TRP A 33 -5.84 4.34 -8.80
C TRP A 33 -6.70 5.55 -9.10
N GLN A 34 -7.79 5.32 -9.83
CA GLN A 34 -8.89 6.27 -9.92
C GLN A 34 -9.77 6.05 -8.69
N VAL A 35 -10.00 7.10 -7.92
CA VAL A 35 -10.94 7.08 -6.79
C VAL A 35 -12.08 8.04 -7.08
N THR A 36 -13.30 7.60 -6.76
CA THR A 36 -14.52 8.39 -6.83
C THR A 36 -15.17 8.41 -5.45
N ILE A 37 -15.40 9.60 -4.94
CA ILE A 37 -16.11 9.90 -3.71
C ILE A 37 -17.56 10.23 -4.06
N VAL A 38 -18.50 9.63 -3.34
CA VAL A 38 -19.92 9.94 -3.40
C VAL A 38 -20.36 10.40 -2.02
N THR A 39 -20.88 11.62 -1.93
CA THR A 39 -21.44 12.18 -0.70
C THR A 39 -22.88 11.72 -0.54
N SER A 40 -23.23 11.17 0.62
CA SER A 40 -24.59 10.72 0.94
C SER A 40 -25.22 11.52 2.09
N SER A 41 -24.42 12.30 2.82
CA SER A 41 -24.87 13.14 3.92
C SER A 41 -24.01 14.41 3.99
N GLY A 42 -24.66 15.54 4.29
CA GLY A 42 -24.07 16.88 4.26
C GLY A 42 -24.27 17.59 2.91
N SER A 43 -23.87 18.86 2.84
CA SER A 43 -23.99 19.71 1.65
C SER A 43 -22.66 19.94 0.92
N CYS A 44 -21.70 19.02 1.09
CA CYS A 44 -20.47 19.01 0.30
C CYS A 44 -20.75 18.64 -1.15
N GLU A 45 -19.74 18.78 -2.00
CA GLU A 45 -19.76 18.31 -3.38
C GLU A 45 -20.34 16.89 -3.47
N PRO A 46 -21.40 16.65 -4.27
CA PRO A 46 -22.07 15.36 -4.34
C PRO A 46 -21.15 14.24 -4.84
N THR A 47 -20.23 14.54 -5.75
CA THR A 47 -19.28 13.56 -6.27
C THR A 47 -17.95 14.22 -6.62
N ALA A 48 -16.83 13.59 -6.26
CA ALA A 48 -15.50 14.06 -6.60
C ALA A 48 -14.61 12.90 -7.00
N SER A 49 -13.75 13.10 -7.99
CA SER A 49 -12.83 12.08 -8.49
C SER A 49 -11.40 12.55 -8.37
N SER A 50 -10.49 11.65 -8.02
CA SER A 50 -9.06 11.96 -7.83
C SER A 50 -8.19 10.75 -8.17
N THR A 51 -6.99 11.04 -8.66
CA THR A 51 -5.97 10.03 -8.90
C THR A 51 -5.08 9.90 -7.66
N LEU A 52 -4.90 8.67 -7.19
CA LEU A 52 -3.99 8.34 -6.09
C LEU A 52 -2.88 7.42 -6.59
N ILE A 53 -1.70 7.54 -5.98
CA ILE A 53 -0.57 6.63 -6.21
C ILE A 53 -0.36 5.82 -4.95
N VAL A 54 -0.31 4.50 -5.10
CA VAL A 54 0.04 3.55 -4.04
C VAL A 54 1.45 3.03 -4.29
N ALA A 55 2.33 3.15 -3.31
CA ALA A 55 3.69 2.60 -3.36
C ALA A 55 4.04 2.03 -1.99
N ASP A 56 4.47 0.76 -1.94
CA ASP A 56 4.76 0.05 -0.69
C ASP A 56 3.59 0.10 0.31
N GLY A 57 2.35 0.04 -0.21
CA GLY A 57 1.11 0.17 0.58
C GLY A 57 0.85 1.57 1.15
N LYS A 58 1.67 2.57 0.84
CA LYS A 58 1.44 3.98 1.20
C LYS A 58 0.70 4.70 0.10
N ILE A 59 -0.25 5.56 0.48
CA ILE A 59 -1.05 6.35 -0.45
C ILE A 59 -0.46 7.76 -0.56
N SER A 60 -0.37 8.28 -1.78
CA SER A 60 -0.02 9.67 -2.06
C SER A 60 -0.98 10.28 -3.08
N ALA A 61 -1.17 11.59 -2.98
CA ALA A 61 -2.04 12.37 -3.85
C ALA A 61 -1.42 13.74 -4.09
N ALA A 62 -1.53 14.25 -5.31
CA ALA A 62 -0.98 15.56 -5.66
C ALA A 62 -1.66 16.67 -4.84
N GLY A 63 -0.88 17.47 -4.12
CA GLY A 63 -1.37 18.63 -3.35
C GLY A 63 -2.21 18.30 -2.11
N ALA A 64 -2.25 17.04 -1.65
CA ALA A 64 -2.98 16.66 -0.46
C ALA A 64 -2.07 16.02 0.60
N ASN A 65 -2.35 16.32 1.86
CA ASN A 65 -1.71 15.65 2.98
C ASN A 65 -2.39 14.31 3.21
N VAL A 66 -1.64 13.23 3.00
CA VAL A 66 -2.14 11.85 3.15
C VAL A 66 -1.41 11.17 4.31
N SER A 67 -2.17 10.48 5.16
CA SER A 67 -1.64 9.58 6.19
C SER A 67 -2.41 8.27 6.19
N GLY A 68 -1.79 7.21 6.73
CA GLY A 68 -2.34 5.87 6.74
C GLY A 68 -1.78 4.97 5.64
N SER A 69 -2.40 3.82 5.44
CA SER A 69 -1.88 2.80 4.52
C SER A 69 -2.96 1.80 4.06
N ILE A 70 -2.54 0.96 3.12
CA ILE A 70 -3.24 -0.24 2.67
C ILE A 70 -2.51 -1.44 3.28
N GLY A 71 -3.23 -2.23 4.07
CA GLY A 71 -2.72 -3.49 4.60
C GLY A 71 -2.54 -4.54 3.51
N ARG A 72 -1.78 -5.61 3.81
CA ARG A 72 -1.53 -6.71 2.85
C ARG A 72 -2.80 -7.40 2.33
N GLU A 73 -3.88 -7.39 3.11
CA GLU A 73 -5.20 -7.95 2.73
C GLU A 73 -6.14 -6.92 2.07
N GLY A 74 -5.60 -5.77 1.68
CA GLY A 74 -6.34 -4.69 1.02
C GLY A 74 -7.10 -3.78 1.99
N LEU A 75 -6.97 -3.96 3.30
CA LEU A 75 -7.62 -3.09 4.29
C LEU A 75 -7.10 -1.66 4.18
N VAL A 76 -7.98 -0.73 3.84
CA VAL A 76 -7.67 0.70 3.69
C VAL A 76 -8.03 1.42 4.98
N LYS A 77 -7.08 2.17 5.54
CA LYS A 77 -7.31 3.13 6.62
C LYS A 77 -6.45 4.36 6.35
N VAL A 78 -7.06 5.44 5.90
CA VAL A 78 -6.35 6.66 5.52
C VAL A 78 -7.05 7.93 5.96
N SER A 79 -6.27 9.00 6.08
CA SER A 79 -6.77 10.35 6.16
C SER A 79 -6.16 11.21 5.07
N ILE A 80 -7.00 12.00 4.39
CA ILE A 80 -6.62 12.91 3.31
C ILE A 80 -7.17 14.29 3.66
N ASN A 81 -6.29 15.26 3.91
CA ASN A 81 -6.66 16.63 4.32
C ASN A 81 -7.67 16.69 5.50
N GLY A 82 -7.56 15.75 6.45
CA GLY A 82 -8.46 15.66 7.61
C GLY A 82 -9.78 14.92 7.37
N ALA A 83 -10.10 14.54 6.13
CA ALA A 83 -11.14 13.55 5.87
C ALA A 83 -10.59 12.16 6.17
N TYR A 84 -11.41 11.26 6.71
CA TYR A 84 -11.07 9.88 7.01
C TYR A 84 -11.78 8.95 6.04
N ALA A 85 -11.08 7.91 5.60
CA ALA A 85 -11.64 6.87 4.75
C ALA A 85 -11.16 5.49 5.22
N ASN A 86 -12.10 4.54 5.20
CA ASN A 86 -11.82 3.14 5.45
C ASN A 86 -12.54 2.26 4.44
N GLY A 87 -11.99 1.07 4.17
CA GLY A 87 -12.62 0.12 3.27
C GLY A 87 -11.67 -1.00 2.89
N GLN A 88 -11.89 -1.58 1.71
CA GLN A 88 -11.09 -2.72 1.26
C GLN A 88 -10.87 -2.69 -0.25
N LEU A 89 -9.66 -3.06 -0.65
CA LEU A 89 -9.28 -3.35 -2.03
C LEU A 89 -9.30 -4.87 -2.28
N SER A 90 -9.76 -5.27 -3.46
CA SER A 90 -9.73 -6.64 -3.95
C SER A 90 -9.32 -6.63 -5.42
N GLY A 91 -8.14 -7.16 -5.71
CA GLY A 91 -7.55 -7.08 -7.05
C GLY A 91 -7.40 -5.64 -7.53
N ASN A 92 -8.08 -5.29 -8.62
CA ASN A 92 -8.01 -3.97 -9.27
C ASN A 92 -9.19 -3.05 -8.91
N SER A 93 -9.97 -3.36 -7.87
CA SER A 93 -11.07 -2.50 -7.43
C SER A 93 -11.16 -2.43 -5.91
N GLY A 94 -11.94 -1.49 -5.41
CA GLY A 94 -12.21 -1.39 -3.98
C GLY A 94 -13.29 -0.39 -3.66
N SER A 95 -13.74 -0.42 -2.40
CA SER A 95 -14.72 0.55 -1.93
C SER A 95 -14.73 0.65 -0.42
N GLY A 96 -15.42 1.67 0.08
CA GLY A 96 -15.60 1.83 1.50
C GLY A 96 -16.42 3.05 1.87
N LYS A 97 -16.21 3.52 3.10
CA LYS A 97 -16.86 4.69 3.68
C LYS A 97 -15.84 5.79 3.89
N TRP A 98 -16.31 7.02 3.85
CA TRP A 98 -15.53 8.18 4.23
C TRP A 98 -16.38 9.16 5.04
N ASN A 99 -15.72 9.98 5.82
CA ASN A 99 -16.30 11.11 6.52
C ASN A 99 -15.27 12.23 6.63
N GLY A 100 -15.71 13.48 6.61
CA GLY A 100 -14.85 14.65 6.72
C GLY A 100 -15.66 15.90 7.01
N ALA A 101 -14.99 17.04 6.99
CA ALA A 101 -15.65 18.33 7.09
C ALA A 101 -15.12 19.27 6.02
N SER A 102 -16.02 19.99 5.36
CA SER A 102 -15.67 21.07 4.43
C SER A 102 -16.26 22.37 4.96
N ALA A 103 -15.42 23.39 5.17
CA ALA A 103 -15.83 24.67 5.75
C ALA A 103 -16.67 24.56 7.04
N GLY A 104 -16.37 23.57 7.89
CA GLY A 104 -17.11 23.30 9.14
C GLY A 104 -18.38 22.47 8.99
N ILE A 105 -18.76 22.10 7.77
CA ILE A 105 -19.94 21.25 7.50
C ILE A 105 -19.50 19.78 7.48
N PRO A 106 -20.01 18.92 8.38
CA PRO A 106 -19.71 17.50 8.36
C PRO A 106 -20.36 16.83 7.16
N CYS A 107 -19.58 16.05 6.44
CA CYS A 107 -20.02 15.29 5.28
C CYS A 107 -19.54 13.84 5.36
N SER A 108 -20.32 12.94 4.79
CA SER A 108 -19.94 11.53 4.73
C SER A 108 -20.58 10.84 3.54
N GLY A 109 -20.05 9.67 3.21
CA GLY A 109 -20.60 8.84 2.16
C GLY A 109 -19.74 7.63 1.85
N ARG A 110 -19.67 7.28 0.58
CA ARG A 110 -18.94 6.13 0.08
C ARG A 110 -17.85 6.53 -0.89
N TRP A 111 -16.82 5.71 -0.97
CA TRP A 111 -15.80 5.81 -2.00
C TRP A 111 -15.73 4.52 -2.79
N GLN A 112 -15.29 4.62 -4.04
CA GLN A 112 -14.99 3.53 -4.93
C GLN A 112 -13.64 3.78 -5.57
N ALA A 113 -12.89 2.72 -5.84
CA ALA A 113 -11.60 2.80 -6.49
C ALA A 113 -11.48 1.75 -7.59
N SER A 114 -10.80 2.11 -8.68
CA SER A 114 -10.41 1.21 -9.76
C SER A 114 -8.96 1.48 -10.13
N ARG A 115 -8.19 0.41 -10.30
CA ARG A 115 -6.81 0.52 -10.78
C ARG A 115 -6.81 0.95 -12.24
N MET A 116 -5.86 1.80 -12.61
CA MET A 116 -5.63 2.23 -13.98
C MET A 116 -4.72 1.27 -14.72
#